data_AF-A0AAV8S965-F1
#
_entry.id   AF-A0AAV8S965-F1
#
_cell.length_a   1.000
_cell.length_b   1.000
_cell.length_c   1.000
_cell.angle_alpha   90.00
_cell.angle_beta   90.00
_cell.angle_gamma   90.00
#
_symmetry.space_group_name_H-M   'P 1'
#
loop_
_entity.id
_entity.type
_entity.pdbx_description
1 polymer ?
#
loop_
_entity_poly.entity_id
_entity_poly.type
_entity_poly.pdbx_seq_one_letter_code
_entity_poly.pdbx_strand_id
1 'polypeptide(L)'
;MGRTIQILLLSCVLGIFSCVPSLAQDCASYSFSKNQVYTTCASLPVLSSFLHWTLHPSNNTVDVAFRRSGSAASNWIAWGLNPSGQRMAGTQALIAYRFSNGSVRAYTSSITASPTMLQSNLSFEVPSLTAEYTNGDMIIHATLQLNSNLLSTNQVWQEGPVTSDNPGQHAMASANMQAVGSINFQSGATTAGSNSRAKKRNVHGVLNAVSWGILMPLGIIIARYLKVFKSAGPAWFYLHVGCQISAYAIGVAGWGTGLKLGSDSPGVKYDKHRNLGITLFCLATLQVFALLLRPKPENKYRMYWNFYHWSIGYSTIILSIINIYEGFDILNPEKKWKRAYTGVLIFLAAVAAVLEATTWMIVLNRKKTEDSHLKHVNGNNSRQAV
;
A
#
# COMPACT_ATOMS: atom_id res chain seq x y z
N MET A 1 1.63 -23.08 31.44
CA MET A 1 1.02 -22.90 30.10
C MET A 1 0.52 -21.47 29.81
N GLY A 2 0.34 -20.59 30.81
CA GLY A 2 -0.11 -19.19 30.58
C GLY A 2 0.99 -18.19 30.18
N ARG A 3 2.23 -18.35 30.68
CA ARG A 3 3.34 -17.42 30.40
C ARG A 3 3.91 -17.55 28.98
N THR A 4 3.88 -18.73 28.38
CA THR A 4 4.44 -19.00 27.05
C THR A 4 3.61 -18.35 25.93
N ILE A 5 2.28 -18.19 26.14
CA ILE A 5 1.38 -17.57 25.16
C ILE A 5 1.51 -16.03 25.15
N GLN A 6 1.83 -15.42 26.30
CA GLN A 6 2.09 -13.98 26.38
C GLN A 6 3.43 -13.57 25.75
N ILE A 7 4.45 -14.44 25.82
CA ILE A 7 5.77 -14.17 25.23
C ILE A 7 5.74 -14.32 23.70
N LEU A 8 4.97 -15.28 23.18
CA LEU A 8 4.76 -15.47 21.73
C LEU A 8 3.98 -14.33 21.04
N LEU A 9 3.12 -13.62 21.79
CA LEU A 9 2.38 -12.46 21.27
C LEU A 9 3.20 -11.17 21.28
N LEU A 10 4.23 -11.07 22.13
CA LEU A 10 5.10 -9.87 22.22
C LEU A 10 6.33 -9.95 21.29
N SER A 11 6.80 -11.15 20.94
CA SER A 11 8.01 -11.34 20.12
C SER A 11 7.81 -11.14 18.62
N CYS A 12 6.56 -11.09 18.13
CA CYS A 12 6.25 -10.94 16.70
C CYS A 12 6.24 -9.50 16.18
N VAL A 13 6.41 -8.48 17.03
CA VAL A 13 6.28 -7.07 16.64
C VAL A 13 7.63 -6.41 16.28
N LEU A 14 8.78 -7.03 16.60
CA LEU A 14 10.10 -6.41 16.48
C LEU A 14 11.02 -6.95 15.36
N GLY A 15 10.51 -7.80 14.48
CA GLY A 15 11.34 -8.56 13.52
C GLY A 15 11.29 -8.14 12.05
N ILE A 16 10.93 -6.89 11.70
CA ILE A 16 10.86 -6.49 10.28
C ILE A 16 11.42 -5.07 10.09
N PHE A 17 12.73 -4.89 10.17
CA PHE A 17 13.42 -3.81 9.45
C PHE A 17 14.91 -4.15 9.35
N SER A 18 15.29 -4.81 8.26
CA SER A 18 16.68 -4.97 7.86
C SER A 18 16.73 -4.85 6.35
N CYS A 19 16.70 -3.61 5.84
CA CYS A 19 17.03 -3.34 4.45
C CYS A 19 18.56 -3.26 4.34
N VAL A 20 19.12 -4.13 3.51
CA VAL A 20 20.53 -4.07 3.09
C VAL A 20 20.68 -2.88 2.13
N PRO A 21 21.64 -1.95 2.33
CA PRO A 21 21.91 -0.93 1.34
C PRO A 21 22.62 -1.56 0.13
N SER A 22 22.06 -1.37 -1.07
CA SER A 22 22.79 -1.58 -2.33
C SER A 22 23.85 -0.49 -2.46
N LEU A 23 25.07 -0.84 -2.87
CA LEU A 23 26.09 0.15 -3.27
C LEU A 23 25.54 1.00 -4.43
N ALA A 24 25.05 2.20 -4.14
CA ALA A 24 24.78 3.21 -5.14
C ALA A 24 26.10 3.96 -5.42
N GLN A 25 26.50 4.04 -6.68
CA GLN A 25 27.60 4.89 -7.09
C GLN A 25 27.20 6.36 -6.90
N ASP A 26 28.09 7.15 -6.29
CA ASP A 26 27.82 8.55 -5.98
C ASP A 26 27.73 9.39 -7.26
N CYS A 27 26.72 10.27 -7.33
CA CYS A 27 26.44 11.17 -8.46
C CYS A 27 27.70 11.95 -8.87
N ALA A 28 28.45 12.45 -7.88
CA ALA A 28 29.64 13.28 -8.09
C ALA A 28 30.81 12.55 -8.75
N SER A 29 30.82 11.21 -8.75
CA SER A 29 31.93 10.40 -9.26
C SER A 29 31.82 10.06 -10.74
N TYR A 30 30.72 10.43 -11.41
CA TYR A 30 30.50 10.08 -12.81
C TYR A 30 31.23 11.04 -13.76
N SER A 31 31.96 10.48 -14.72
CA SER A 31 32.64 11.23 -15.78
C SER A 31 31.87 11.08 -17.09
N PHE A 32 31.44 12.21 -17.66
CA PHE A 32 30.77 12.23 -18.96
C PHE A 32 31.76 12.13 -20.11
N SER A 33 31.26 11.68 -21.25
CA SER A 33 32.01 11.71 -22.50
C SER A 33 32.41 13.15 -22.87
N LYS A 34 33.51 13.31 -23.62
CA LYS A 34 33.98 14.61 -24.17
C LYS A 34 34.31 15.70 -23.13
N ASN A 35 34.73 15.32 -21.91
CA ASN A 35 35.08 16.27 -20.83
C ASN A 35 33.95 17.25 -20.48
N GLN A 36 32.68 16.85 -20.63
CA GLN A 36 31.57 17.65 -20.14
C GLN A 36 31.57 17.63 -18.61
N VAL A 37 31.67 18.81 -18.00
CA VAL A 37 31.70 18.98 -16.55
C VAL A 37 30.48 19.79 -16.13
N TYR A 38 29.75 19.28 -15.15
CA TYR A 38 28.60 19.94 -14.53
C TYR A 38 28.95 20.41 -13.13
N THR A 39 28.52 21.62 -12.75
CA THR A 39 28.85 22.20 -11.44
C THR A 39 28.07 21.55 -10.31
N THR A 40 26.88 21.05 -10.60
CA THR A 40 25.94 20.52 -9.61
C THR A 40 25.45 19.14 -10.00
N CYS A 41 25.21 18.30 -8.99
CA CYS A 41 24.76 16.92 -9.13
C CYS A 41 23.71 16.59 -8.07
N ALA A 42 22.69 15.81 -8.45
CA ALA A 42 21.72 15.25 -7.52
C ALA A 42 21.37 13.80 -7.89
N SER A 43 21.51 12.90 -6.90
CA SER A 43 20.95 11.56 -6.97
C SER A 43 19.43 11.62 -6.75
N LEU A 44 18.66 11.10 -7.69
CA LEU A 44 17.20 11.06 -7.55
C LEU A 44 16.77 9.80 -6.79
N PRO A 45 15.74 9.85 -5.94
CA PRO A 45 15.46 8.78 -4.96
C PRO A 45 15.06 7.42 -5.55
N VAL A 46 14.61 7.39 -6.80
CA VAL A 46 14.02 6.20 -7.44
C VAL A 46 14.45 6.11 -8.91
N LEU A 47 14.34 4.90 -9.47
CA LEU A 47 14.72 4.57 -10.85
C LEU A 47 16.21 4.79 -11.14
N SER A 48 17.12 4.63 -10.15
CA SER A 48 18.58 4.84 -10.26
C SER A 48 18.97 5.95 -11.25
N SER A 49 18.32 7.09 -11.08
CA SER A 49 18.41 8.27 -11.94
C SER A 49 19.22 9.36 -11.26
N PHE A 50 19.95 10.12 -12.06
CA PHE A 50 20.87 11.17 -11.61
C PHE A 50 20.67 12.38 -12.50
N LEU A 51 20.72 13.57 -11.90
CA LEU A 51 20.63 14.83 -12.62
C LEU A 51 21.88 15.64 -12.34
N HIS A 52 22.50 16.12 -13.42
CA HIS A 52 23.66 17.00 -13.37
C HIS A 52 23.29 18.29 -14.08
N TRP A 53 23.75 19.43 -13.58
CA TRP A 53 23.51 20.70 -14.26
C TRP A 53 24.53 21.78 -13.95
N THR A 54 24.62 22.75 -14.86
CA THR A 54 25.35 24.00 -14.72
C THR A 54 24.42 25.14 -15.12
N LEU A 55 24.14 26.05 -14.18
CA LEU A 55 23.37 27.25 -14.45
C LEU A 55 24.31 28.34 -14.98
N HIS A 56 23.89 29.03 -16.05
CA HIS A 56 24.57 30.19 -16.63
C HIS A 56 23.71 31.45 -16.41
N PRO A 57 23.92 32.20 -15.32
CA PRO A 57 23.05 33.33 -14.97
C PRO A 57 23.08 34.48 -15.99
N SER A 58 24.17 34.61 -16.76
CA SER A 58 24.36 35.69 -17.73
C SER A 58 23.38 35.65 -18.90
N ASN A 59 22.93 34.46 -19.31
CA ASN A 59 21.99 34.27 -20.41
C ASN A 59 20.74 33.47 -20.00
N ASN A 60 20.56 33.22 -18.70
CA ASN A 60 19.47 32.43 -18.13
C ASN A 60 19.32 31.03 -18.75
N THR A 61 20.43 30.41 -19.15
CA THR A 61 20.42 29.03 -19.64
C THR A 61 20.90 28.06 -18.56
N VAL A 62 20.44 26.82 -18.65
CA VAL A 62 20.98 25.72 -17.85
C VAL A 62 21.36 24.56 -18.76
N ASP A 63 22.58 24.11 -18.65
CA ASP A 63 23.00 22.84 -19.25
C ASP A 63 22.66 21.72 -18.27
N VAL A 64 21.95 20.71 -18.73
CA VAL A 64 21.52 19.56 -17.94
C VAL A 64 22.01 18.25 -18.58
N ALA A 65 22.39 17.30 -17.72
CA ALA A 65 22.50 15.90 -18.08
C ALA A 65 21.65 15.05 -17.15
N PHE A 66 20.64 14.39 -17.71
CA PHE A 66 19.83 13.41 -17.00
C PHE A 66 20.31 12.01 -17.36
N ARG A 67 20.77 11.25 -16.36
CA ARG A 67 21.34 9.91 -16.53
C ARG A 67 20.50 8.86 -15.83
N ARG A 68 20.19 7.78 -16.54
CA ARG A 68 19.59 6.56 -15.99
C ARG A 68 20.62 5.43 -16.06
N SER A 69 21.08 4.97 -14.90
CA SER A 69 22.12 3.93 -14.82
C SER A 69 21.59 2.52 -15.07
N GLY A 70 22.27 1.69 -15.85
CA GLY A 70 21.82 0.31 -16.11
C GLY A 70 20.44 0.23 -16.79
N SER A 71 20.19 1.15 -17.73
CA SER A 71 19.01 1.14 -18.58
C SER A 71 19.11 0.03 -19.63
N ALA A 72 18.06 -0.78 -19.79
CA ALA A 72 18.00 -1.73 -20.89
C ALA A 72 17.99 -0.99 -22.23
N ALA A 73 18.68 -1.53 -23.25
CA ALA A 73 18.73 -0.91 -24.58
C ALA A 73 17.34 -0.78 -25.25
N SER A 74 16.36 -1.56 -24.78
CA SER A 74 14.96 -1.51 -25.19
C SER A 74 14.10 -0.59 -24.33
N ASN A 75 14.70 0.29 -23.53
CA ASN A 75 13.97 1.25 -22.71
C ASN A 75 14.17 2.68 -23.20
N TRP A 76 13.13 3.48 -23.05
CA TRP A 76 13.20 4.94 -23.12
C TRP A 76 13.34 5.51 -21.72
N ILE A 77 13.93 6.69 -21.64
CA ILE A 77 13.99 7.50 -20.42
C ILE A 77 13.41 8.87 -20.70
N ALA A 78 12.84 9.49 -19.67
CA ALA A 78 12.36 10.86 -19.75
C ALA A 78 12.66 11.62 -18.47
N TRP A 79 12.97 12.90 -18.62
CA TRP A 79 13.04 13.87 -17.54
C TRP A 79 12.40 15.17 -18.01
N GLY A 80 11.66 15.84 -17.15
CA GLY A 80 10.95 17.05 -17.53
C GLY A 80 10.56 17.93 -16.36
N LEU A 81 10.22 19.17 -16.68
CA LEU A 81 9.76 20.18 -15.73
C LEU A 81 8.23 20.26 -15.74
N ASN A 82 7.62 20.44 -14.57
CA ASN A 82 6.18 20.62 -14.41
C ASN A 82 5.87 21.77 -13.46
N PRO A 83 5.74 23.01 -13.97
CA PRO A 83 5.37 24.17 -13.17
C PRO A 83 4.02 24.03 -12.46
N SER A 84 3.13 23.16 -12.96
CA SER A 84 1.78 22.98 -12.43
C SER A 84 1.68 22.04 -11.21
N GLY A 85 2.74 21.30 -10.88
CA GLY A 85 2.82 20.47 -9.68
C GLY A 85 3.65 19.18 -9.85
N GLN A 86 3.86 18.47 -8.74
CA GLN A 86 4.54 17.17 -8.69
C GLN A 86 3.65 16.03 -9.21
N ARG A 87 3.37 16.02 -10.52
CA ARG A 87 2.50 15.04 -11.20
C ARG A 87 2.92 14.84 -12.65
N MET A 88 2.49 13.73 -13.26
CA MET A 88 2.79 13.43 -14.67
C MET A 88 2.13 14.41 -15.64
N ALA A 89 0.83 14.67 -15.49
CA ALA A 89 0.10 15.56 -16.40
C ALA A 89 0.57 17.02 -16.24
N GLY A 90 0.86 17.68 -17.37
CA GLY A 90 1.45 19.01 -17.45
C GLY A 90 2.99 19.01 -17.52
N THR A 91 3.62 17.83 -17.56
CA THR A 91 5.09 17.75 -17.64
C THR A 91 5.57 18.08 -19.05
N GLN A 92 6.61 18.89 -19.11
CA GLN A 92 7.30 19.26 -20.34
C GLN A 92 8.61 18.48 -20.38
N ALA A 93 8.59 17.38 -21.12
CA ALA A 93 9.56 16.30 -21.02
C ALA A 93 10.58 16.33 -22.17
N LEU A 94 11.80 15.97 -21.82
CA LEU A 94 12.84 15.50 -22.72
C LEU A 94 12.80 13.98 -22.69
N ILE A 95 12.71 13.36 -23.85
CA ILE A 95 12.63 11.90 -23.99
C ILE A 95 13.81 11.43 -24.82
N ALA A 96 14.43 10.33 -24.42
CA ALA A 96 15.41 9.64 -25.23
C ALA A 96 15.25 8.13 -25.23
N TYR A 97 15.58 7.52 -26.36
CA TYR A 97 15.64 6.07 -26.52
C TYR A 97 16.56 5.67 -27.66
N ARG A 98 16.92 4.39 -27.69
CA ARG A 98 17.73 3.78 -28.74
C ARG A 98 16.85 3.00 -29.72
N PHE A 99 17.04 3.25 -31.00
CA PHE A 99 16.42 2.49 -32.09
C PHE A 99 17.03 1.09 -32.20
N SER A 100 16.29 0.18 -32.84
CA SER A 100 16.72 -1.17 -33.20
C SER A 100 18.02 -1.19 -34.02
N ASN A 101 18.22 -0.19 -34.90
CA ASN A 101 19.44 0.01 -35.68
C ASN A 101 20.65 0.53 -34.87
N GLY A 102 20.46 0.81 -33.58
CA GLY A 102 21.48 1.26 -32.65
C GLY A 102 21.67 2.76 -32.53
N SER A 103 21.03 3.56 -33.39
CA SER A 103 21.03 5.03 -33.26
C SER A 103 20.21 5.48 -32.05
N VAL A 104 20.56 6.63 -31.48
CA VAL A 104 19.88 7.19 -30.29
C VAL A 104 19.14 8.46 -30.72
N ARG A 105 17.90 8.61 -30.23
CA ARG A 105 17.07 9.78 -30.49
C ARG A 105 16.78 10.49 -29.18
N ALA A 106 16.81 11.82 -29.23
CA ALA A 106 16.28 12.70 -28.19
C ALA A 106 15.28 13.67 -28.80
N TYR A 107 14.20 13.97 -28.09
CA TYR A 107 13.19 14.93 -28.53
C TYR A 107 12.34 15.44 -27.36
N THR A 108 11.62 16.53 -27.57
CA THR A 108 10.73 17.14 -26.58
C THR A 108 9.29 16.65 -26.72
N SER A 109 8.57 16.56 -25.62
CA SER A 109 7.14 16.22 -25.61
C SER A 109 6.39 16.88 -24.45
N SER A 110 5.20 17.40 -24.73
CA SER A 110 4.31 17.99 -23.75
C SER A 110 3.28 16.95 -23.29
N ILE A 111 3.39 16.53 -22.03
CA ILE A 111 2.60 15.43 -21.47
C ILE A 111 1.31 15.98 -20.89
N THR A 112 0.18 15.57 -21.47
CA THR A 112 -1.16 15.96 -20.98
C THR A 112 -1.79 14.86 -20.11
N ALA A 113 -3.05 15.03 -19.70
CA ALA A 113 -3.80 14.00 -18.96
C ALA A 113 -4.05 12.73 -19.79
N SER A 114 -4.08 12.86 -21.12
CA SER A 114 -4.09 11.76 -22.08
C SER A 114 -2.70 11.73 -22.74
N PRO A 115 -1.70 11.13 -22.08
CA PRO A 115 -0.31 11.28 -22.49
C PRO A 115 -0.06 10.63 -23.85
N THR A 116 0.50 11.41 -24.77
CA THR A 116 1.15 10.89 -25.98
C THR A 116 2.64 11.15 -25.84
N MET A 117 3.48 10.20 -26.27
CA MET A 117 4.94 10.34 -26.28
C MET A 117 5.41 10.90 -27.62
N LEU A 118 4.55 11.63 -28.33
CA LEU A 118 4.85 12.21 -29.62
C LEU A 118 5.65 13.50 -29.45
N GLN A 119 6.47 13.81 -30.45
CA GLN A 119 7.27 15.02 -30.45
C GLN A 119 6.38 16.26 -30.51
N SER A 120 6.62 17.20 -29.61
CA SER A 120 5.89 18.47 -29.57
C SER A 120 6.76 19.57 -28.98
N ASN A 121 6.37 20.82 -29.21
CA ASN A 121 7.04 21.97 -28.62
C ASN A 121 6.74 22.08 -27.12
N LEU A 122 7.68 22.65 -26.39
CA LEU A 122 7.54 23.03 -24.99
C LEU A 122 7.22 24.54 -24.89
N SER A 123 6.79 24.98 -23.72
CA SER A 123 6.56 26.38 -23.36
C SER A 123 7.84 27.15 -23.06
N PHE A 124 8.99 26.49 -23.14
CA PHE A 124 10.32 27.06 -22.98
C PHE A 124 11.24 26.47 -24.05
N GLU A 125 12.27 27.22 -24.42
CA GLU A 125 13.18 26.79 -25.48
C GLU A 125 14.18 25.76 -24.97
N VAL A 126 14.55 24.84 -25.88
CA VAL A 126 15.57 23.82 -25.67
C VAL A 126 16.61 23.96 -26.79
N PRO A 127 17.54 24.93 -26.72
CA PRO A 127 18.46 25.23 -27.83
C PRO A 127 19.34 24.06 -28.26
N SER A 128 19.63 23.14 -27.34
CA SER A 128 20.39 21.93 -27.60
C SER A 128 19.72 20.75 -26.93
N LEU A 129 19.59 19.63 -27.66
CA LEU A 129 19.07 18.38 -27.14
C LEU A 129 19.72 17.21 -27.86
N THR A 130 20.45 16.39 -27.11
CA THR A 130 21.10 15.17 -27.60
C THR A 130 20.96 14.06 -26.58
N ALA A 131 21.22 12.82 -26.99
CA ALA A 131 21.28 11.70 -26.07
C ALA A 131 22.32 10.69 -26.51
N GLU A 132 22.82 9.93 -25.55
CA GLU A 132 23.76 8.85 -25.77
C GLU A 132 23.38 7.60 -24.95
N TYR A 133 23.76 6.44 -25.48
CA TYR A 133 23.66 5.17 -24.77
C TYR A 133 25.05 4.54 -24.70
N THR A 134 25.62 4.49 -23.49
CA THR A 134 27.02 4.10 -23.27
C THR A 134 27.13 3.30 -21.98
N ASN A 135 27.85 2.18 -22.01
CA ASN A 135 28.10 1.34 -20.83
C ASN A 135 26.83 0.91 -20.06
N GLY A 136 25.71 0.75 -20.76
CA GLY A 136 24.42 0.41 -20.16
C GLY A 136 23.65 1.61 -19.59
N ASP A 137 24.18 2.82 -19.72
CA ASP A 137 23.52 4.04 -19.26
C ASP A 137 22.88 4.78 -20.44
N MET A 138 21.67 5.28 -20.21
CA MET A 138 21.01 6.21 -21.14
C MET A 138 21.11 7.61 -20.56
N ILE A 139 21.56 8.57 -21.37
CA ILE A 139 21.85 9.94 -20.93
C ILE A 139 21.21 10.93 -21.90
N ILE A 140 20.46 11.88 -21.36
CA ILE A 140 19.94 13.05 -22.09
C ILE A 140 20.80 14.24 -21.74
N HIS A 141 21.34 14.93 -22.75
CA HIS A 141 21.99 16.22 -22.61
C HIS A 141 21.12 17.30 -23.23
N ALA A 142 20.88 18.38 -22.50
CA ALA A 142 20.12 19.49 -23.04
C ALA A 142 20.59 20.83 -22.49
N THR A 143 20.38 21.89 -23.26
CA THR A 143 20.44 23.27 -22.78
C THR A 143 19.00 23.77 -22.74
N LEU A 144 18.57 24.33 -21.61
CA LEU A 144 17.23 24.88 -21.44
C LEU A 144 17.31 26.39 -21.26
N GLN A 145 16.43 27.13 -21.93
CA GLN A 145 16.22 28.54 -21.64
C GLN A 145 15.26 28.69 -20.47
N LEU A 146 15.76 29.12 -19.32
CA LEU A 146 14.94 29.30 -18.12
C LEU A 146 14.27 30.67 -18.13
N ASN A 147 13.01 30.69 -17.70
CA ASN A 147 12.33 31.89 -17.24
C ASN A 147 12.26 31.88 -15.70
N SER A 148 11.81 32.98 -15.10
CA SER A 148 11.72 33.12 -13.64
C SER A 148 10.91 32.00 -12.96
N ASN A 149 9.88 31.46 -13.62
CA ASN A 149 9.04 30.37 -13.11
C ASN A 149 9.70 28.98 -13.19
N LEU A 150 10.79 28.84 -13.95
CA LEU A 150 11.50 27.58 -14.14
C LEU A 150 12.78 27.47 -13.32
N LEU A 151 13.29 28.59 -12.77
CA LEU A 151 14.46 28.59 -11.87
C LEU A 151 14.23 27.71 -10.63
N SER A 152 13.00 27.70 -10.11
CA SER A 152 12.58 26.83 -9.00
C SER A 152 11.22 26.23 -9.33
N THR A 153 11.18 24.95 -9.68
CA THR A 153 9.97 24.30 -10.20
C THR A 153 9.90 22.82 -9.82
N ASN A 154 8.86 22.12 -10.28
CA ASN A 154 8.78 20.67 -10.10
C ASN A 154 9.41 19.94 -11.26
N GLN A 155 9.94 18.75 -10.98
CA GLN A 155 10.52 17.85 -11.96
C GLN A 155 9.86 16.48 -11.87
N VAL A 156 9.86 15.76 -12.99
CA VAL A 156 9.33 14.41 -13.13
C VAL A 156 10.29 13.63 -14.00
N TRP A 157 10.54 12.37 -13.65
CA TRP A 157 11.33 11.46 -14.47
C TRP A 157 10.66 10.11 -14.59
N GLN A 158 10.92 9.40 -15.69
CA GLN A 158 10.36 8.08 -15.96
C GLN A 158 11.28 7.24 -16.81
N GLU A 159 11.03 5.93 -16.80
CA GLU A 159 11.53 4.99 -17.78
C GLU A 159 10.41 4.04 -18.22
N GLY A 160 10.48 3.54 -19.45
CA GLY A 160 9.52 2.58 -19.96
C GLY A 160 10.06 1.78 -21.15
N PRO A 161 9.31 0.77 -21.62
CA PRO A 161 9.72 -0.08 -22.72
C PRO A 161 9.55 0.64 -24.07
N VAL A 162 10.41 0.32 -25.02
CA VAL A 162 10.30 0.68 -26.44
C VAL A 162 9.88 -0.57 -27.20
N THR A 163 8.80 -0.46 -27.98
CA THR A 163 8.28 -1.54 -28.81
C THR A 163 8.20 -1.06 -30.25
N SER A 164 8.79 -1.81 -31.18
CA SER A 164 8.84 -1.43 -32.60
C SER A 164 9.31 0.01 -32.80
N ASP A 165 10.42 0.38 -32.14
CA ASP A 165 11.02 1.72 -32.22
C ASP A 165 10.13 2.87 -31.75
N ASN A 166 9.09 2.57 -30.96
CA ASN A 166 8.19 3.55 -30.37
C ASN A 166 8.13 3.42 -28.84
N PRO A 167 8.24 4.54 -28.09
CA PRO A 167 8.05 4.54 -26.65
C PRO A 167 6.66 4.06 -26.23
N GLY A 168 6.61 2.99 -25.44
CA GLY A 168 5.40 2.43 -24.84
C GLY A 168 5.10 3.01 -23.46
N GLN A 169 3.99 2.57 -22.87
CA GLN A 169 3.59 2.98 -21.52
C GLN A 169 4.62 2.52 -20.47
N HIS A 170 5.04 3.43 -19.59
CA HIS A 170 5.89 3.07 -18.45
C HIS A 170 5.13 2.24 -17.40
N ALA A 171 5.88 1.53 -16.56
CA ALA A 171 5.27 0.79 -15.45
C ALA A 171 4.57 1.73 -14.45
N MET A 172 3.52 1.23 -13.79
CA MET A 172 2.86 1.92 -12.69
C MET A 172 3.35 1.41 -11.33
N ALA A 173 4.64 1.07 -11.24
CA ALA A 173 5.23 0.58 -9.99
C ALA A 173 5.45 1.74 -9.01
N SER A 174 5.74 1.38 -7.74
CA SER A 174 5.96 2.36 -6.68
C SER A 174 7.08 3.36 -7.01
N ALA A 175 8.17 2.89 -7.62
CA ALA A 175 9.27 3.73 -8.05
C ALA A 175 8.82 4.77 -9.11
N ASN A 176 8.05 4.36 -10.11
CA ASN A 176 7.50 5.27 -11.12
C ASN A 176 6.55 6.30 -10.48
N MET A 177 5.69 5.89 -9.55
CA MET A 177 4.79 6.82 -8.87
C MET A 177 5.52 7.83 -7.98
N GLN A 178 6.73 7.50 -7.51
CA GLN A 178 7.56 8.36 -6.67
C GLN A 178 8.57 9.21 -7.46
N ALA A 179 8.64 9.04 -8.79
CA ALA A 179 9.59 9.72 -9.65
C ALA A 179 9.16 11.16 -9.99
N VAL A 180 8.92 11.93 -8.93
CA VAL A 180 8.54 13.34 -8.93
C VAL A 180 9.34 14.06 -7.85
N GLY A 181 9.58 15.36 -8.03
CA GLY A 181 10.32 16.16 -7.06
C GLY A 181 10.26 17.65 -7.34
N SER A 182 10.94 18.45 -6.53
CA SER A 182 11.26 19.83 -6.89
C SER A 182 12.74 19.99 -7.21
N ILE A 183 13.03 21.03 -7.98
CA ILE A 183 14.38 21.44 -8.35
C ILE A 183 14.49 22.95 -8.24
N ASN A 184 15.61 23.41 -7.70
CA ASN A 184 16.03 24.80 -7.75
C ASN A 184 17.42 24.86 -8.39
N PHE A 185 17.47 25.40 -9.61
CA PHE A 185 18.70 25.45 -10.39
C PHE A 185 19.74 26.42 -9.80
N GLN A 186 19.30 27.42 -9.03
CA GLN A 186 20.16 28.43 -8.42
C GLN A 186 20.80 27.96 -7.12
N SER A 187 20.01 27.35 -6.21
CA SER A 187 20.55 26.84 -4.94
C SER A 187 21.21 25.47 -5.07
N GLY A 188 21.02 24.78 -6.20
CA GLY A 188 21.48 23.41 -6.38
C GLY A 188 20.58 22.37 -5.69
N ALA A 189 19.49 22.79 -5.05
CA ALA A 189 18.68 21.90 -4.22
C ALA A 189 17.66 21.11 -5.05
N THR A 190 17.57 19.81 -4.77
CA THR A 190 16.47 18.96 -5.22
C THR A 190 15.77 18.37 -4.01
N THR A 191 14.43 18.31 -4.04
CA THR A 191 13.67 17.58 -3.01
C THR A 191 12.89 16.43 -3.63
N ALA A 192 12.90 15.29 -2.94
CA ALA A 192 12.02 14.19 -3.27
C ALA A 192 10.56 14.63 -3.12
N GLY A 193 9.76 14.40 -4.16
CA GLY A 193 8.35 14.75 -4.11
C GLY A 193 7.58 13.82 -3.20
N SER A 194 6.73 14.40 -2.35
CA SER A 194 5.79 13.60 -1.55
C SER A 194 4.59 13.29 -2.42
N ASN A 195 4.53 12.08 -2.98
CA ASN A 195 3.30 11.60 -3.63
C ASN A 195 2.23 11.35 -2.54
N SER A 196 1.59 12.43 -2.09
CA SER A 196 0.58 12.45 -1.04
C SER A 196 -0.56 11.46 -1.33
N ARG A 197 -0.86 11.22 -2.61
CA ARG A 197 -1.85 10.24 -3.05
C ARG A 197 -1.37 8.81 -2.81
N ALA A 198 -0.14 8.47 -3.19
CA ALA A 198 0.44 7.15 -2.89
C ALA A 198 0.52 6.91 -1.36
N LYS A 199 0.94 7.93 -0.60
CA LYS A 199 0.94 7.87 0.87
C LYS A 199 -0.47 7.63 1.43
N LYS A 200 -1.47 8.37 0.97
CA LYS A 200 -2.89 8.18 1.36
C LYS A 200 -3.39 6.78 1.01
N ARG A 201 -3.06 6.24 -0.17
CA ARG A 201 -3.41 4.87 -0.59
C ARG A 201 -2.80 3.81 0.34
N ASN A 202 -1.52 3.98 0.70
CA ASN A 202 -0.85 3.08 1.63
C ASN A 202 -1.47 3.15 3.04
N VAL A 203 -1.74 4.37 3.53
CA VAL A 203 -2.42 4.57 4.82
C VAL A 203 -3.80 3.92 4.83
N HIS A 204 -4.60 4.12 3.78
CA HIS A 204 -5.88 3.44 3.60
C HIS A 204 -5.73 1.91 3.65
N GLY A 205 -4.79 1.34 2.90
CA GLY A 205 -4.54 -0.10 2.89
C GLY A 205 -4.16 -0.65 4.27
N VAL A 206 -3.24 0.02 4.97
CA VAL A 206 -2.78 -0.41 6.30
C VAL A 206 -3.90 -0.33 7.34
N LEU A 207 -4.63 0.80 7.39
CA LEU A 207 -5.74 0.97 8.33
C LEU A 207 -6.77 -0.14 8.16
N ASN A 208 -7.16 -0.44 6.92
CA ASN A 208 -8.19 -1.44 6.64
C ASN A 208 -7.70 -2.89 6.83
N ALA A 209 -6.42 -3.18 6.55
CA ALA A 209 -5.85 -4.49 6.83
C ALA A 209 -5.81 -4.78 8.34
N VAL A 210 -5.38 -3.80 9.15
CA VAL A 210 -5.33 -3.94 10.61
C VAL A 210 -6.74 -4.03 11.20
N SER A 211 -7.65 -3.13 10.83
CA SER A 211 -9.00 -3.12 11.39
C SER A 211 -9.83 -4.32 10.93
N TRP A 212 -10.09 -4.42 9.63
CA TRP A 212 -11.07 -5.35 9.07
C TRP A 212 -10.47 -6.72 8.78
N GLY A 213 -9.16 -6.78 8.54
CA GLY A 213 -8.45 -8.04 8.22
C GLY A 213 -7.90 -8.77 9.44
N ILE A 214 -7.62 -8.08 10.55
CA ILE A 214 -6.98 -8.68 11.74
C ILE A 214 -7.86 -8.54 12.98
N LEU A 215 -8.19 -7.31 13.40
CA LEU A 215 -8.91 -7.09 14.65
C LEU A 215 -10.34 -7.64 14.62
N MET A 216 -11.06 -7.49 13.51
CA MET A 216 -12.43 -8.02 13.36
C MET A 216 -12.49 -9.56 13.47
N PRO A 217 -11.68 -10.34 12.73
CA PRO A 217 -11.57 -11.79 12.93
C PRO A 217 -11.09 -12.20 14.32
N LEU A 218 -10.10 -11.51 14.87
CA LEU A 218 -9.60 -11.77 16.21
C LEU A 218 -10.72 -11.64 17.25
N GLY A 219 -11.54 -10.59 17.16
CA GLY A 219 -12.69 -10.38 18.04
C GLY A 219 -13.71 -11.53 17.96
N ILE A 220 -13.95 -12.11 16.77
CA ILE A 220 -14.85 -13.27 16.62
C ILE A 220 -14.25 -14.53 17.24
N ILE A 221 -12.95 -14.79 17.03
CA ILE A 221 -12.22 -15.91 17.66
C ILE A 221 -12.33 -15.78 19.19
N ILE A 222 -12.14 -14.58 19.75
CA ILE A 222 -12.29 -14.33 21.18
C ILE A 222 -13.70 -14.68 21.67
N ALA A 223 -14.74 -14.16 21.02
CA ALA A 223 -16.12 -14.42 21.45
C ALA A 223 -16.51 -15.90 21.38
N ARG A 224 -16.04 -16.61 20.35
CA ARG A 224 -16.37 -18.02 20.15
C ARG A 224 -15.69 -18.93 21.17
N TYR A 225 -14.39 -18.75 21.40
CA TYR A 225 -13.60 -19.72 22.16
C TYR A 225 -13.41 -19.34 23.63
N LEU A 226 -13.24 -18.05 23.96
CA LEU A 226 -13.00 -17.66 25.36
C LEU A 226 -14.26 -17.81 26.22
N LYS A 227 -15.47 -17.76 25.61
CA LYS A 227 -16.75 -17.96 26.29
C LYS A 227 -16.88 -19.34 26.97
N VAL A 228 -16.11 -20.34 26.52
CA VAL A 228 -16.18 -21.72 27.01
C VAL A 228 -15.45 -21.91 28.35
N PHE A 229 -14.45 -21.05 28.63
CA PHE A 229 -13.64 -21.12 29.84
C PHE A 229 -14.35 -20.42 31.01
N LYS A 230 -14.86 -21.20 31.98
CA LYS A 230 -15.52 -20.66 33.17
C LYS A 230 -14.63 -19.71 33.98
N SER A 231 -13.30 -19.91 33.95
CA SER A 231 -12.32 -19.03 34.60
C SER A 231 -12.25 -17.62 33.98
N ALA A 232 -12.71 -17.45 32.73
CA ALA A 232 -12.68 -16.16 32.05
C ALA A 232 -13.87 -15.25 32.41
N GLY A 233 -14.89 -15.75 33.13
CA GLY A 233 -16.02 -14.93 33.59
C GLY A 233 -16.63 -14.06 32.47
N PRO A 234 -16.93 -12.77 32.72
CA PRO A 234 -17.42 -11.85 31.69
C PRO A 234 -16.30 -11.27 30.79
N ALA A 235 -15.02 -11.62 31.01
CA ALA A 235 -13.89 -11.02 30.30
C ALA A 235 -13.93 -11.26 28.78
N TRP A 236 -14.38 -12.43 28.33
CA TRP A 236 -14.52 -12.72 26.89
C TRP A 236 -15.44 -11.69 26.20
N PHE A 237 -16.48 -11.23 26.89
CA PHE A 237 -17.45 -10.28 26.35
C PHE A 237 -16.83 -8.90 26.22
N TYR A 238 -16.15 -8.42 27.26
CA TYR A 238 -15.45 -7.13 27.23
C TYR A 238 -14.29 -7.12 26.22
N LEU A 239 -13.53 -8.21 26.13
CA LEU A 239 -12.46 -8.35 25.14
C LEU A 239 -13.00 -8.36 23.71
N HIS A 240 -14.10 -9.09 23.46
CA HIS A 240 -14.78 -9.05 22.17
C HIS A 240 -15.25 -7.64 21.82
N VAL A 241 -16.02 -7.00 22.71
CA VAL A 241 -16.57 -5.66 22.48
C VAL A 241 -15.45 -4.63 22.28
N GLY A 242 -14.41 -4.65 23.13
CA GLY A 242 -13.26 -3.74 23.01
C GLY A 242 -12.52 -3.92 21.69
N CYS A 243 -12.31 -5.17 21.26
CA CYS A 243 -11.69 -5.47 19.97
C CYS A 243 -12.55 -4.96 18.81
N GLN A 244 -13.87 -5.18 18.84
CA GLN A 244 -14.77 -4.77 17.76
C GLN A 244 -14.95 -3.25 17.69
N ILE A 245 -15.08 -2.56 18.82
CA ILE A 245 -15.17 -1.08 18.84
C ILE A 245 -13.87 -0.46 18.32
N SER A 246 -12.72 -0.98 18.74
CA SER A 246 -11.40 -0.50 18.27
C SER A 246 -11.24 -0.72 16.77
N ALA A 247 -11.59 -1.92 16.29
CA ALA A 247 -11.55 -2.24 14.87
C ALA A 247 -12.49 -1.35 14.06
N TYR A 248 -13.73 -1.13 14.54
CA TYR A 248 -14.69 -0.26 13.87
C TYR A 248 -14.20 1.19 13.80
N ALA A 249 -13.67 1.74 14.90
CA ALA A 249 -13.14 3.11 14.94
C ALA A 249 -12.00 3.32 13.94
N ILE A 250 -11.01 2.42 13.91
CA ILE A 250 -9.91 2.45 12.93
C ILE A 250 -10.47 2.25 11.51
N GLY A 251 -11.43 1.35 11.36
CA GLY A 251 -12.09 1.04 10.10
C GLY A 251 -12.87 2.21 9.51
N VAL A 252 -13.50 3.06 10.33
CA VAL A 252 -14.14 4.31 9.90
C VAL A 252 -13.12 5.28 9.28
N ALA A 253 -11.95 5.43 9.91
CA ALA A 253 -10.87 6.25 9.36
C ALA A 253 -10.33 5.66 8.04
N GLY A 254 -10.15 4.33 7.99
CA GLY A 254 -9.80 3.59 6.77
C GLY A 254 -10.83 3.81 5.65
N TRP A 255 -12.12 3.72 5.94
CA TRP A 255 -13.19 3.95 4.97
C TRP A 255 -13.24 5.41 4.49
N GLY A 256 -13.14 6.37 5.41
CA GLY A 256 -13.14 7.80 5.09
C GLY A 256 -11.96 8.22 4.20
N THR A 257 -10.77 7.68 4.44
CA THR A 257 -9.62 7.90 3.55
C THR A 257 -9.85 7.33 2.14
N GLY A 258 -10.58 6.21 2.02
CA GLY A 258 -10.99 5.62 0.74
C GLY A 258 -11.95 6.52 -0.04
N LEU A 259 -12.96 7.10 0.63
CA LEU A 259 -13.87 8.07 0.01
C LEU A 259 -13.12 9.31 -0.47
N LYS A 260 -12.20 9.84 0.34
CA LYS A 260 -11.38 11.00 -0.04
C LYS A 260 -10.49 10.69 -1.24
N LEU A 261 -9.88 9.50 -1.29
CA LEU A 261 -9.10 9.05 -2.45
C LEU A 261 -9.93 8.97 -3.74
N GLY A 262 -11.19 8.54 -3.64
CA GLY A 262 -12.12 8.54 -4.75
C GLY A 262 -12.46 9.96 -5.24
N SER A 263 -12.73 10.88 -4.32
CA SER A 263 -12.97 12.30 -4.65
C SER A 263 -11.74 12.98 -5.25
N ASP A 264 -10.54 12.66 -4.76
CA ASP A 264 -9.27 13.22 -5.23
C ASP A 264 -8.80 12.60 -6.57
N SER A 265 -9.55 11.66 -7.17
CA SER A 265 -9.19 10.93 -8.40
C SER A 265 -10.32 10.90 -9.44
N PRO A 266 -10.79 12.05 -9.96
CA PRO A 266 -11.81 12.08 -11.01
C PRO A 266 -11.31 11.33 -12.25
N GLY A 267 -12.10 10.35 -12.72
CA GLY A 267 -11.80 9.53 -13.92
C GLY A 267 -11.28 8.11 -13.65
N VAL A 268 -10.86 7.77 -12.42
CA VAL A 268 -10.46 6.39 -12.05
C VAL A 268 -11.46 5.84 -11.04
N LYS A 269 -12.27 4.87 -11.45
CA LYS A 269 -13.28 4.23 -10.60
C LYS A 269 -12.94 2.75 -10.39
N TYR A 270 -12.90 2.34 -9.12
CA TYR A 270 -12.79 0.94 -8.72
C TYR A 270 -14.12 0.50 -8.13
N ASP A 271 -15.14 0.34 -8.98
CA ASP A 271 -16.52 0.17 -8.52
C ASP A 271 -16.71 -1.10 -7.68
N LYS A 272 -16.01 -2.21 -8.00
CA LYS A 272 -16.06 -3.45 -7.21
C LYS A 272 -15.58 -3.24 -5.77
N HIS A 273 -14.36 -2.77 -5.58
CA HIS A 273 -13.78 -2.53 -4.25
C HIS A 273 -14.57 -1.47 -3.47
N ARG A 274 -15.03 -0.40 -4.14
CA ARG A 274 -15.83 0.64 -3.50
C ARG A 274 -17.18 0.10 -3.01
N ASN A 275 -17.89 -0.64 -3.86
CA ASN A 275 -19.22 -1.17 -3.52
C ASN A 275 -19.11 -2.20 -2.39
N LEU A 276 -18.14 -3.13 -2.46
CA LEU A 276 -17.87 -4.08 -1.37
C LEU A 276 -17.52 -3.36 -0.06
N GLY A 277 -16.69 -2.32 -0.13
CA GLY A 277 -16.32 -1.50 1.04
C GLY A 277 -17.51 -0.78 1.67
N ILE A 278 -18.42 -0.22 0.86
CA ILE A 278 -19.65 0.43 1.35
C ILE A 278 -20.58 -0.61 1.98
N THR A 279 -20.83 -1.74 1.31
CA THR A 279 -21.68 -2.82 1.84
C THR A 279 -21.14 -3.33 3.18
N LEU A 280 -19.83 -3.61 3.26
CA LEU A 280 -19.17 -4.02 4.49
C LEU A 280 -19.36 -2.99 5.60
N PHE A 281 -19.16 -1.71 5.30
CA PHE A 281 -19.31 -0.64 6.29
C PHE A 281 -20.74 -0.60 6.84
N CYS A 282 -21.76 -0.69 5.97
CA CYS A 282 -23.16 -0.77 6.39
C CYS A 282 -23.44 -1.98 7.30
N LEU A 283 -22.93 -3.16 6.96
CA LEU A 283 -23.10 -4.37 7.78
C LEU A 283 -22.38 -4.25 9.15
N ALA A 284 -21.20 -3.64 9.17
CA ALA A 284 -20.46 -3.39 10.41
C ALA A 284 -21.20 -2.38 11.30
N THR A 285 -21.79 -1.33 10.74
CA THR A 285 -22.61 -0.37 11.50
C THR A 285 -23.84 -1.05 12.09
N LEU A 286 -24.51 -1.93 11.34
CA LEU A 286 -25.58 -2.78 11.86
C LEU A 286 -25.09 -3.63 13.05
N GLN A 287 -23.87 -4.16 13.01
CA GLN A 287 -23.29 -4.88 14.14
C GLN A 287 -23.08 -4.02 15.39
N VAL A 288 -22.71 -2.75 15.24
CA VAL A 288 -22.61 -1.83 16.38
C VAL A 288 -23.99 -1.64 17.04
N PHE A 289 -25.05 -1.50 16.24
CA PHE A 289 -26.42 -1.43 16.76
C PHE A 289 -26.87 -2.73 17.46
N ALA A 290 -26.27 -3.89 17.14
CA ALA A 290 -26.53 -5.13 17.85
C ALA A 290 -26.22 -5.02 19.35
N LEU A 291 -25.23 -4.21 19.75
CA LEU A 291 -24.93 -3.96 21.15
C LEU A 291 -26.07 -3.22 21.86
N LEU A 292 -26.64 -2.20 21.22
CA LEU A 292 -27.72 -1.37 21.76
C LEU A 292 -29.04 -2.13 21.85
N LEU A 293 -29.31 -2.99 20.87
CA LEU A 293 -30.54 -3.77 20.77
C LEU A 293 -30.45 -5.13 21.48
N ARG A 294 -29.41 -5.38 22.29
CA ARG A 294 -29.14 -6.67 22.90
C ARG A 294 -30.23 -7.05 23.93
N PRO A 295 -31.07 -8.07 23.68
CA PRO A 295 -32.12 -8.46 24.63
C PRO A 295 -31.55 -9.18 25.86
N LYS A 296 -32.28 -9.13 26.98
CA LYS A 296 -32.00 -9.94 28.19
C LYS A 296 -32.00 -11.45 27.85
N PRO A 297 -31.19 -12.29 28.53
CA PRO A 297 -31.05 -13.71 28.20
C PRO A 297 -32.38 -14.50 28.14
N GLU A 298 -33.30 -14.18 29.05
CA GLU A 298 -34.63 -14.80 29.19
C GLU A 298 -35.63 -14.43 28.08
N ASN A 299 -35.31 -13.44 27.23
CA ASN A 299 -36.25 -12.89 26.27
C ASN A 299 -36.28 -13.72 24.96
N LYS A 300 -37.46 -14.08 24.45
CA LYS A 300 -37.64 -14.78 23.16
C LYS A 300 -36.93 -14.11 21.97
N TYR A 301 -36.81 -12.78 21.98
CA TYR A 301 -36.10 -12.02 20.93
C TYR A 301 -34.59 -12.25 20.93
N ARG A 302 -34.03 -12.85 21.99
CA ARG A 302 -32.61 -13.21 22.09
C ARG A 302 -32.18 -14.17 20.98
N MET A 303 -33.06 -15.08 20.55
CA MET A 303 -32.76 -16.03 19.48
C MET A 303 -32.58 -15.33 18.12
N TYR A 304 -33.54 -14.47 17.76
CA TYR A 304 -33.46 -13.67 16.53
C TYR A 304 -32.24 -12.74 16.53
N TRP A 305 -31.97 -12.10 17.67
CA TRP A 305 -30.77 -11.28 17.85
C TRP A 305 -29.48 -12.10 17.66
N ASN A 306 -29.40 -13.33 18.17
CA ASN A 306 -28.22 -14.18 17.97
C ASN A 306 -28.05 -14.54 16.48
N PHE A 307 -29.13 -14.92 15.79
CA PHE A 307 -29.06 -15.24 14.36
C PHE A 307 -28.60 -14.04 13.52
N TYR A 308 -29.20 -12.87 13.77
CA TYR A 308 -28.81 -11.60 13.18
C TYR A 308 -27.33 -11.28 13.45
N HIS A 309 -26.92 -11.30 14.72
CA HIS A 309 -25.55 -10.96 15.13
C HIS A 309 -24.52 -11.93 14.55
N TRP A 310 -24.82 -13.23 14.45
CA TRP A 310 -23.90 -14.20 13.85
C TRP A 310 -23.84 -14.06 12.32
N SER A 311 -24.99 -14.05 11.63
CA SER A 311 -25.05 -14.01 10.17
C SER A 311 -24.37 -12.76 9.59
N ILE A 312 -24.70 -11.58 10.12
CA ILE A 312 -24.11 -10.31 9.66
C ILE A 312 -22.61 -10.28 10.02
N GLY A 313 -22.21 -10.90 11.13
CA GLY A 313 -20.84 -10.85 11.65
C GLY A 313 -19.89 -11.65 10.76
N TYR A 314 -20.26 -12.89 10.45
CA TYR A 314 -19.50 -13.72 9.52
C TYR A 314 -19.51 -13.15 8.10
N SER A 315 -20.64 -12.60 7.64
CA SER A 315 -20.71 -11.95 6.32
C SER A 315 -19.74 -10.77 6.22
N THR A 316 -19.64 -9.95 7.28
CA THR A 316 -18.72 -8.81 7.34
C THR A 316 -17.27 -9.25 7.22
N ILE A 317 -16.87 -10.34 7.89
CA ILE A 317 -15.50 -10.88 7.78
C ILE A 317 -15.22 -11.41 6.38
N ILE A 318 -16.14 -12.17 5.78
CA ILE A 318 -15.91 -12.74 4.45
C ILE A 318 -15.74 -11.62 3.43
N LEU A 319 -16.63 -10.61 3.47
CA LEU A 319 -16.53 -9.44 2.61
C LEU A 319 -15.25 -8.63 2.89
N SER A 320 -14.78 -8.55 4.15
CA SER A 320 -13.56 -7.81 4.46
C SER A 320 -12.33 -8.45 3.83
N ILE A 321 -12.21 -9.77 3.93
CA ILE A 321 -11.10 -10.52 3.35
C ILE A 321 -11.08 -10.36 1.82
N ILE A 322 -12.25 -10.54 1.17
CA ILE A 322 -12.37 -10.35 -0.28
C ILE A 322 -11.99 -8.92 -0.66
N ASN A 323 -12.51 -7.92 0.04
CA ASN A 323 -12.27 -6.53 -0.29
C ASN A 323 -10.81 -6.10 -0.06
N ILE A 324 -10.11 -6.69 0.92
CA ILE A 324 -8.68 -6.47 1.12
C ILE A 324 -7.86 -7.04 -0.04
N TYR A 325 -8.19 -8.22 -0.54
CA TYR A 325 -7.51 -8.78 -1.72
C TYR A 325 -7.75 -7.95 -2.98
N GLU A 326 -8.98 -7.46 -3.20
CA GLU A 326 -9.26 -6.48 -4.25
C GLU A 326 -8.42 -5.20 -4.06
N GLY A 327 -8.28 -4.72 -2.83
CA GLY A 327 -7.43 -3.59 -2.50
C GLY A 327 -5.95 -3.83 -2.83
N PHE A 328 -5.44 -5.04 -2.59
CA PHE A 328 -4.09 -5.43 -2.99
C PHE A 328 -3.92 -5.46 -4.51
N ASP A 329 -4.90 -5.95 -5.25
CA ASP A 329 -4.83 -6.00 -6.72
C ASP A 329 -4.89 -4.58 -7.32
N ILE A 330 -5.62 -3.65 -6.69
CA ILE A 330 -5.64 -2.23 -7.06
C ILE A 330 -4.33 -1.51 -6.74
N LEU A 331 -3.81 -1.71 -5.52
CA LEU A 331 -2.57 -1.06 -5.08
C LEU A 331 -1.34 -1.65 -5.80
N ASN A 332 -1.45 -2.91 -6.24
CA ASN A 332 -0.39 -3.73 -6.82
C ASN A 332 0.96 -3.60 -6.07
N PRO A 333 0.98 -3.81 -4.74
CA PRO A 333 2.21 -3.70 -3.97
C PRO A 333 3.12 -4.90 -4.26
N GLU A 334 4.34 -4.87 -3.73
CA GLU A 334 5.23 -6.03 -3.78
C GLU A 334 4.53 -7.29 -3.25
N LYS A 335 4.74 -8.43 -3.92
CA LYS A 335 4.10 -9.72 -3.62
C LYS A 335 4.24 -10.13 -2.14
N LYS A 336 5.26 -9.66 -1.43
CA LYS A 336 5.48 -9.88 0.00
C LYS A 336 4.32 -9.42 0.87
N TRP A 337 3.63 -8.34 0.52
CA TRP A 337 2.51 -7.81 1.31
C TRP A 337 1.27 -8.71 1.23
N LYS A 338 0.91 -9.13 0.01
CA LYS A 338 -0.19 -10.10 -0.21
C LYS A 338 0.12 -11.42 0.52
N ARG A 339 1.35 -11.93 0.40
CA ARG A 339 1.83 -13.13 1.12
C ARG A 339 1.79 -12.97 2.65
N ALA A 340 2.22 -11.82 3.17
CA ALA A 340 2.20 -11.55 4.61
C ALA A 340 0.76 -11.58 5.16
N TYR A 341 -0.17 -10.92 4.47
CA TYR A 341 -1.58 -10.96 4.87
C TYR A 341 -2.18 -12.38 4.78
N THR A 342 -1.88 -13.13 3.71
CA THR A 342 -2.26 -14.55 3.62
C THR A 342 -1.70 -15.37 4.79
N GLY A 343 -0.43 -15.13 5.18
CA GLY A 343 0.18 -15.75 6.36
C GLY A 343 -0.56 -15.45 7.65
N VAL A 344 -1.01 -14.20 7.84
CA VAL A 344 -1.83 -13.82 9.00
C VAL A 344 -3.17 -14.56 9.02
N LEU A 345 -3.84 -14.70 7.87
CA LEU A 345 -5.10 -15.45 7.79
C LEU A 345 -4.90 -16.94 8.12
N ILE A 346 -3.84 -17.56 7.59
CA ILE A 346 -3.49 -18.96 7.91
C ILE A 346 -3.23 -19.12 9.40
N PHE A 347 -2.47 -18.19 9.99
CA PHE A 347 -2.20 -18.21 11.42
C PHE A 347 -3.47 -18.10 12.26
N LEU A 348 -4.36 -17.15 11.95
CA LEU A 348 -5.64 -17.00 12.64
C LEU A 348 -6.53 -18.25 12.49
N ALA A 349 -6.55 -18.86 11.30
CA ALA A 349 -7.28 -20.11 11.05
C ALA A 349 -6.71 -21.28 11.85
N ALA A 350 -5.38 -21.41 11.93
CA ALA A 350 -4.72 -22.44 12.74
C ALA A 350 -5.01 -22.26 14.24
N VAL A 351 -4.93 -21.03 14.75
CA VAL A 351 -5.32 -20.70 16.13
C VAL A 351 -6.78 -21.07 16.37
N ALA A 352 -7.69 -20.72 15.46
CA ALA A 352 -9.10 -21.07 15.56
C ALA A 352 -9.30 -22.59 15.57
N ALA A 353 -8.61 -23.36 14.73
CA ALA A 353 -8.70 -24.81 14.69
C ALA A 353 -8.23 -25.47 15.99
N VAL A 354 -7.11 -25.01 16.57
CA VAL A 354 -6.63 -25.48 17.88
C VAL A 354 -7.63 -25.14 18.98
N LEU A 355 -8.17 -23.91 18.98
CA LEU A 355 -9.16 -23.49 19.97
C LEU A 355 -10.49 -24.25 19.83
N GLU A 356 -10.90 -24.61 18.61
CA GLU A 356 -12.06 -25.45 18.35
C GLU A 356 -11.82 -26.87 18.91
N ALA A 357 -10.68 -27.50 18.61
CA ALA A 357 -10.33 -28.82 19.15
C ALA A 357 -10.30 -28.84 20.69
N THR A 358 -9.67 -27.83 21.32
CA THR A 358 -9.65 -27.71 22.79
C THR A 358 -11.04 -27.47 23.38
N THR A 359 -11.87 -26.66 22.72
CA THR A 359 -13.27 -26.45 23.12
C THR A 359 -14.05 -27.75 23.11
N TRP A 360 -13.95 -28.54 22.04
CA TRP A 360 -14.60 -29.86 21.95
C TRP A 360 -14.12 -30.81 23.05
N MET A 361 -12.82 -30.87 23.32
CA MET A 361 -12.28 -31.67 24.42
C MET A 361 -12.88 -31.26 25.78
N ILE A 362 -12.99 -29.96 26.05
CA ILE A 362 -13.59 -29.45 27.30
C ILE A 362 -15.08 -29.80 27.38
N VAL A 363 -15.83 -29.63 26.29
CA VAL A 363 -17.26 -29.92 26.24
C VAL A 363 -17.53 -31.42 26.43
N LEU A 364 -16.77 -32.28 25.76
CA LEU A 364 -16.89 -33.74 25.90
C LEU A 364 -16.53 -34.20 27.31
N ASN A 365 -15.48 -33.65 27.92
CA ASN A 365 -15.10 -33.98 29.29
C ASN A 365 -16.18 -33.55 30.30
N ARG A 366 -16.80 -32.38 30.11
CA ARG A 366 -17.92 -31.93 30.97
C ARG A 366 -19.12 -32.86 30.89
N LYS A 367 -19.52 -33.26 29.68
CA LYS A 367 -20.59 -34.25 29.48
C LYS A 367 -20.29 -35.56 30.22
N LYS A 368 -19.06 -36.08 30.10
CA LYS A 368 -18.64 -37.29 30.82
C LYS A 368 -18.74 -37.14 32.34
N THR A 369 -18.34 -35.98 32.90
CA THR A 369 -18.43 -35.72 34.34
C THR A 369 -19.88 -35.60 34.81
N GLU A 370 -20.73 -34.89 34.07
CA GLU A 370 -22.17 -34.77 34.38
C GLU A 370 -22.87 -36.13 34.32
N ASP A 371 -22.62 -36.94 33.29
CA ASP A 371 -23.14 -38.30 33.16
C ASP A 371 -22.68 -39.21 34.32
N SER A 372 -21.42 -39.08 34.75
CA SER A 372 -20.89 -39.84 35.89
C SER A 372 -21.54 -39.43 37.22
N HIS A 373 -21.81 -38.14 37.40
CA HIS A 373 -22.49 -37.61 38.60
C HIS A 373 -23.95 -38.07 38.66
N LEU A 374 -24.68 -38.01 37.54
CA LEU A 374 -26.06 -38.50 37.45
C LEU A 374 -26.15 -40.02 37.75
N LYS A 375 -25.20 -40.81 37.26
CA LYS A 375 -25.12 -42.25 37.59
C LYS A 375 -24.85 -42.50 39.08
N HIS A 376 -23.99 -41.71 39.71
CA HIS A 376 -23.68 -41.86 41.14
C HIS A 376 -24.87 -41.49 42.06
N VAL A 377 -25.60 -40.41 41.73
CA VAL A 377 -26.81 -40.00 42.47
C VAL A 377 -27.91 -41.06 42.37
N ASN A 378 -28.15 -41.64 41.19
CA ASN A 378 -29.14 -42.71 41.03
C ASN A 378 -28.71 -44.03 41.72
N GLY A 379 -27.41 -44.31 41.81
CA GLY A 379 -26.88 -45.50 42.51
C GLY A 379 -26.95 -45.41 44.04
N ASN A 380 -26.94 -44.20 44.62
CA ASN A 380 -27.12 -44.01 46.06
C ASN A 380 -28.59 -44.02 46.49
N ASN A 381 -29.51 -43.47 45.68
CA ASN A 381 -30.94 -43.52 45.97
C ASN A 381 -31.53 -44.94 45.93
N SER A 382 -30.90 -45.86 45.20
CA SER A 382 -31.30 -47.28 45.15
C SER A 382 -30.77 -48.11 46.32
N ARG A 383 -29.82 -47.60 47.11
CA ARG A 383 -29.28 -48.27 48.32
C ARG A 383 -29.91 -47.82 49.64
N GLN A 384 -30.71 -46.76 49.65
CA GLN A 384 -31.43 -46.28 50.85
C GLN A 384 -32.91 -46.72 50.90
N ALA A 385 -33.35 -47.57 49.96
CA ALA A 385 -34.73 -48.05 49.86
C ALA A 385 -34.88 -49.55 50.24
N VAL A 386 -34.05 -50.06 51.15
CA VAL A 386 -34.20 -51.40 51.75
C VAL A 386 -34.34 -51.28 53.25
#